data_AF-A0A4R8K004-F1
#
_entry.id   AF-A0A4R8K004-F1
#
_cell.length_a   1.000
_cell.length_b   1.000
_cell.length_c   1.000
_cell.angle_alpha   90.00
_cell.angle_beta   90.00
_cell.angle_gamma   90.00
#
_symmetry.space_group_name_H-M   'P 1'
#
loop_
_entity.id
_entity.type
_entity.pdbx_description
1 polymer ?
#
loop_
_entity_poly.entity_id
_entity_poly.type
_entity_poly.pdbx_seq_one_letter_code
_entity_poly.pdbx_strand_id
1 'polypeptide(L)'
;MAGGQNIKTLCENHWARWKADCSGFLKAVAADLDITLTGDANSIIDTIGRAPWTQLGSDADKAVAYAGLGYLVVAGLKATHHGHVVIVMPGQSKPYPLAYWGRYGGVGRKNTAINFSWSHADLANVQYYAIKP
;
A
#
# COMPACT_ATOMS: atom_id res chain seq x y z
N MET A 1 -20.58 -9.13 16.64
CA MET A 1 -19.13 -9.07 16.94
C MET A 1 -18.42 -9.66 15.72
N ALA A 2 -18.18 -8.88 14.67
CA ALA A 2 -17.54 -9.36 13.45
C ALA A 2 -16.21 -8.60 13.31
N GLY A 3 -15.15 -9.23 13.82
CA GLY A 3 -13.79 -8.70 13.82
C GLY A 3 -13.16 -8.78 12.43
N GLY A 4 -13.63 -7.95 11.50
CA GLY A 4 -12.83 -7.65 10.32
C GLY A 4 -11.61 -6.88 10.79
N GLN A 5 -10.41 -7.48 10.70
CA GLN A 5 -9.17 -6.80 11.03
C GLN A 5 -9.10 -5.51 10.21
N ASN A 6 -9.21 -4.37 10.88
CA ASN A 6 -9.20 -3.08 10.21
C ASN A 6 -7.78 -2.81 9.73
N ILE A 7 -7.56 -2.77 8.42
CA ILE A 7 -6.25 -2.52 7.79
C ILE A 7 -5.62 -1.26 8.38
N LYS A 8 -6.42 -0.23 8.70
CA LYS A 8 -5.95 0.98 9.37
C LYS A 8 -5.30 0.69 10.73
N THR A 9 -5.93 -0.15 11.55
CA THR A 9 -5.40 -0.53 12.86
C THR A 9 -4.10 -1.33 12.73
N LEU A 10 -4.04 -2.28 11.79
CA LEU A 10 -2.80 -3.02 11.50
C LEU A 10 -1.68 -2.08 11.05
N CYS A 11 -2.01 -1.13 10.17
CA CYS A 11 -1.08 -0.10 9.72
C CYS A 11 -0.59 0.78 10.88
N GLU A 12 -1.47 1.27 11.76
CA GLU A 12 -1.06 2.07 12.93
C GLU A 12 -0.14 1.29 13.87
N ASN A 13 -0.43 0.00 14.12
CA ASN A 13 0.35 -0.86 15.00
C ASN A 13 1.77 -1.10 14.46
N HIS A 14 1.90 -1.33 13.14
CA HIS A 14 3.19 -1.60 12.50
C HIS A 14 3.99 -0.34 12.16
N TRP A 15 3.32 0.81 12.02
CA TRP A 15 3.98 2.01 11.51
C TRP A 15 5.14 2.47 12.40
N ALA A 16 4.98 2.44 13.73
CA ALA A 16 6.04 2.89 14.64
C ALA A 16 7.36 2.13 14.45
N ARG A 17 7.27 0.82 14.18
CA ARG A 17 8.41 -0.09 13.97
C ARG A 17 8.98 0.01 12.56
N TRP A 18 8.12 0.15 11.55
CA TRP A 18 8.50 0.06 10.13
C TRP A 18 8.47 1.40 9.39
N LYS A 19 8.32 2.53 10.08
CA LYS A 19 8.34 3.87 9.48
C LYS A 19 9.58 4.16 8.61
N ALA A 20 10.70 3.47 8.86
CA ALA A 20 11.93 3.60 8.10
C ALA A 20 12.10 2.55 6.97
N ASP A 21 11.08 1.72 6.69
CA ASP A 21 11.12 0.67 5.67
C ASP A 21 9.75 0.47 5.00
N CYS A 22 9.62 0.83 3.72
CA CYS A 22 8.37 0.66 2.97
C CYS A 22 7.99 -0.81 2.77
N SER A 23 8.97 -1.63 2.40
CA SER A 23 8.75 -3.04 2.07
C SER A 23 8.44 -3.84 3.32
N GLY A 24 9.20 -3.61 4.40
CA GLY A 24 9.00 -4.24 5.70
C GLY A 24 7.66 -3.90 6.31
N PHE A 25 7.22 -2.64 6.20
CA PHE A 25 5.90 -2.22 6.64
C PHE A 25 4.78 -2.99 5.92
N LEU A 26 4.83 -3.05 4.58
CA LEU A 26 3.84 -3.78 3.80
C LEU A 26 3.85 -5.28 4.12
N LYS A 27 5.02 -5.89 4.23
CA LYS A 27 5.16 -7.31 4.61
C LYS A 27 4.54 -7.60 5.98
N ALA A 28 4.74 -6.72 6.96
CA ALA A 28 4.19 -6.91 8.30
C ALA A 28 2.67 -6.82 8.33
N VAL A 29 2.09 -5.82 7.64
CA VAL A 29 0.62 -5.68 7.54
C VAL A 29 0.02 -6.84 6.74
N ALA A 30 0.67 -7.27 5.66
CA ALA A 30 0.22 -8.40 4.85
C ALA A 30 0.28 -9.71 5.64
N ALA A 31 1.31 -9.93 6.46
CA ALA A 31 1.44 -11.13 7.28
C ALA A 31 0.33 -11.26 8.34
N ASP A 32 -0.14 -10.16 8.94
CA ASP A 32 -1.30 -10.18 9.84
C ASP A 32 -2.60 -10.57 9.13
N LEU A 33 -2.65 -10.36 7.82
CA LEU A 33 -3.75 -10.68 6.92
C LEU A 33 -3.56 -12.04 6.21
N ASP A 34 -2.63 -12.88 6.70
CA ASP A 34 -2.27 -14.18 6.12
C ASP A 34 -1.68 -14.11 4.69
N ILE A 35 -1.29 -12.91 4.23
CA ILE A 35 -0.70 -12.69 2.91
C ILE A 35 0.82 -12.67 3.03
N THR A 36 1.46 -13.68 2.45
CA THR A 36 2.92 -13.78 2.45
C THR A 36 3.54 -12.95 1.32
N LEU A 37 4.27 -11.91 1.67
CA LEU A 37 5.07 -11.09 0.74
C LEU A 37 6.57 -11.22 1.06
N THR A 38 7.39 -11.36 0.03
CA THR A 38 8.85 -11.52 0.17
C THR A 38 9.63 -10.61 -0.77
N GLY A 39 10.90 -10.35 -0.42
CA GLY A 39 11.79 -9.47 -1.17
C GLY A 39 11.62 -7.97 -0.88
N ASP A 40 12.21 -7.15 -1.76
CA ASP A 40 12.17 -5.69 -1.76
C ASP A 40 10.91 -5.16 -2.46
N ALA A 41 10.68 -3.84 -2.39
CA ALA A 41 9.52 -3.19 -3.00
C ALA A 41 9.32 -3.56 -4.49
N ASN A 42 10.39 -3.66 -5.28
CA ASN A 42 10.31 -4.05 -6.70
C ASN A 42 9.81 -5.50 -6.87
N SER A 43 10.31 -6.43 -6.05
CA SER A 43 9.90 -7.84 -6.05
C SER A 43 8.46 -8.00 -5.55
N ILE A 44 8.06 -7.20 -4.57
CA ILE A 44 6.68 -7.16 -4.10
C ILE A 44 5.76 -6.69 -5.22
N ILE A 45 6.10 -5.62 -5.95
CA ILE A 45 5.30 -5.15 -7.10
C ILE A 45 5.17 -6.25 -8.17
N ASP A 46 6.22 -7.03 -8.41
CA ASP A 46 6.15 -8.18 -9.32
C ASP A 46 5.20 -9.27 -8.83
N THR A 47 5.23 -9.55 -7.52
CA THR A 47 4.40 -10.56 -6.87
C THR A 47 2.92 -10.16 -6.87
N ILE A 48 2.60 -8.93 -6.45
CA ILE A 48 1.22 -8.40 -6.46
C ILE A 48 0.71 -8.10 -7.87
N GLY A 49 1.61 -8.07 -8.86
CA GLY A 49 1.25 -8.02 -10.27
C GLY A 49 0.69 -9.35 -10.80
N ARG A 50 0.62 -10.41 -10.00
CA ARG A 50 0.14 -11.73 -10.43
C ARG A 50 -1.04 -12.19 -9.56
N ALA A 51 -1.78 -13.17 -10.04
CA ALA A 51 -2.81 -13.83 -9.24
C ALA A 51 -2.22 -14.34 -7.90
N PRO A 52 -2.94 -14.24 -6.77
CA PRO A 52 -4.37 -13.91 -6.63
C PRO A 52 -4.72 -12.41 -6.55
N TRP A 53 -3.75 -11.51 -6.77
CA TRP A 53 -4.01 -10.07 -6.71
C TRP A 53 -4.77 -9.57 -7.94
N THR A 54 -5.72 -8.66 -7.71
CA THR A 54 -6.45 -7.95 -8.74
C THR A 54 -5.72 -6.65 -9.07
N GLN A 55 -5.26 -6.52 -10.31
CA GLN A 55 -4.69 -5.28 -10.81
C GLN A 55 -5.81 -4.26 -11.06
N LEU A 56 -5.75 -3.12 -10.37
CA LEU A 56 -6.72 -2.03 -10.52
C LEU A 56 -6.27 -0.95 -11.52
N GLY A 57 -5.03 -1.05 -12.02
CA GLY A 57 -4.42 -0.04 -12.90
C GLY A 57 -4.04 1.23 -12.13
N SER A 58 -4.01 2.39 -12.79
CA SER A 58 -3.74 3.69 -12.16
C SER A 58 -4.99 4.38 -11.58
N ASP A 59 -6.04 3.61 -11.28
CA ASP A 59 -7.38 4.12 -10.97
C ASP A 59 -7.59 4.27 -9.44
N ALA A 60 -7.27 5.44 -8.90
CA ALA A 60 -7.30 5.70 -7.46
C ALA A 60 -8.70 5.59 -6.83
N ASP A 61 -9.75 5.92 -7.57
CA ASP A 61 -11.14 5.77 -7.11
C ASP A 61 -11.49 4.30 -6.89
N LYS A 62 -11.07 3.40 -7.79
CA LYS A 62 -11.20 1.95 -7.59
C LYS A 62 -10.38 1.49 -6.39
N ALA A 63 -9.14 1.94 -6.25
CA ALA A 63 -8.29 1.58 -5.13
C ALA A 63 -8.95 1.86 -3.78
N VAL A 64 -9.52 3.06 -3.60
CA VAL A 64 -10.21 3.43 -2.36
C VAL A 64 -11.50 2.66 -2.17
N ALA A 65 -12.26 2.39 -3.24
CA ALA A 65 -13.46 1.58 -3.18
C ALA A 65 -13.17 0.15 -2.69
N TYR A 66 -12.14 -0.51 -3.25
CA TYR A 66 -11.71 -1.85 -2.80
C TYR A 66 -11.24 -1.83 -1.35
N ALA A 67 -10.48 -0.81 -0.94
CA ALA A 67 -10.09 -0.65 0.45
C ALA A 67 -11.33 -0.50 1.37
N GLY A 68 -12.37 0.19 0.90
CA GLY A 68 -13.66 0.33 1.60
C GLY A 68 -14.43 -0.98 1.73
N LEU A 69 -14.21 -1.93 0.82
CA LEU A 69 -14.77 -3.28 0.87
C LEU A 69 -13.96 -4.23 1.77
N GLY A 70 -12.88 -3.75 2.41
CA GLY A 70 -12.00 -4.54 3.28
C GLY A 70 -10.87 -5.28 2.56
N TYR A 71 -10.60 -4.94 1.30
CA TYR A 71 -9.45 -5.49 0.57
C TYR A 71 -8.16 -4.78 0.98
N LEU A 72 -7.05 -5.51 1.02
CA LEU A 72 -5.73 -4.90 1.13
C LEU A 72 -5.38 -4.29 -0.22
N VAL A 73 -5.32 -2.96 -0.27
CA VAL A 73 -4.98 -2.22 -1.48
C VAL A 73 -3.58 -1.63 -1.36
N VAL A 74 -2.73 -1.97 -2.32
CA VAL A 74 -1.34 -1.55 -2.38
C VAL A 74 -1.14 -0.74 -3.65
N ALA A 75 -0.58 0.46 -3.50
CA ALA A 75 -0.06 1.21 -4.63
C ALA A 75 1.45 0.99 -4.72
N GLY A 76 1.94 0.74 -5.92
CA GLY A 76 3.36 0.49 -6.16
C GLY A 76 3.84 1.15 -7.44
N LEU A 77 5.08 1.65 -7.39
CA LEU A 77 5.80 2.13 -8.55
C LEU A 77 7.21 1.52 -8.54
N LYS A 78 7.53 0.77 -9.60
CA LYS A 78 8.89 0.23 -9.80
C LYS A 78 9.82 1.37 -10.16
N ALA A 79 11.03 1.35 -9.60
CA ALA A 79 12.09 2.29 -9.94
C ALA A 79 13.43 1.56 -10.04
N THR A 80 14.38 2.13 -10.78
CA THR A 80 15.67 1.49 -11.13
C THR A 80 16.50 1.09 -9.92
N HIS A 81 16.44 1.84 -8.82
CA HIS A 81 17.18 1.55 -7.59
C HIS A 81 16.25 1.02 -6.49
N HIS A 82 15.33 1.85 -6.01
CA HIS A 82 14.39 1.49 -4.96
C HIS A 82 12.97 1.77 -5.42
N GLY A 83 12.23 0.71 -5.72
CA GLY A 83 10.78 0.80 -5.87
C GLY A 83 10.14 1.33 -4.59
N HIS A 84 8.91 1.82 -4.72
CA HIS A 84 8.15 2.28 -3.57
C HIS A 84 6.78 1.61 -3.56
N VAL A 85 6.32 1.30 -2.35
CA VAL A 85 5.02 0.67 -2.11
C VAL A 85 4.36 1.36 -0.93
N VAL A 86 3.05 1.58 -1.05
CA VAL A 86 2.22 2.19 -0.01
C VAL A 86 0.92 1.42 0.11
N ILE A 87 0.31 1.42 1.30
CA ILE A 87 -1.00 0.81 1.53
C ILE A 87 -2.06 1.92 1.44
N VAL A 88 -3.01 1.77 0.54
CA VAL A 88 -4.11 2.72 0.33
C VAL A 88 -5.20 2.46 1.36
N MET A 89 -5.71 3.54 1.95
CA MET A 89 -6.78 3.49 2.94
C MET A 89 -8.16 3.73 2.32
N PRO A 90 -9.22 3.16 2.91
CA PRO A 90 -10.58 3.55 2.58
C PRO A 90 -10.85 5.01 2.97
N GLY A 91 -11.75 5.66 2.23
CA GLY A 91 -12.17 7.03 2.50
C GLY A 91 -12.34 7.84 1.23
N GLN A 92 -11.67 8.98 1.16
CA GLN A 92 -11.74 9.90 0.02
C GLN A 92 -10.53 9.70 -0.89
N SER A 93 -10.79 9.51 -2.19
CA SER A 93 -9.77 9.43 -3.25
C SER A 93 -9.28 10.79 -3.73
N LYS A 94 -10.04 11.85 -3.49
CA LYS A 94 -9.81 13.21 -4.03
C LYS A 94 -9.40 14.20 -2.94
N PRO A 95 -8.41 15.08 -3.18
CA PRO A 95 -7.59 15.19 -4.39
C PRO A 95 -6.61 14.02 -4.59
N TYR A 96 -6.27 13.31 -3.52
CA TYR A 96 -5.43 12.11 -3.56
C TYR A 96 -5.87 11.14 -2.45
N PRO A 97 -5.80 9.82 -2.67
CA PRO A 97 -6.13 8.84 -1.65
C PRO A 97 -5.17 8.94 -0.46
N LEU A 98 -5.69 8.65 0.74
CA LEU A 98 -4.88 8.49 1.94
C LEU A 98 -4.16 7.16 1.91
N ALA A 99 -2.92 7.14 2.38
CA ALA A 99 -2.09 5.95 2.43
C ALA A 99 -1.17 5.92 3.65
N TYR A 100 -0.63 4.73 3.91
CA TYR A 100 0.40 4.45 4.91
C TYR A 100 1.62 3.85 4.25
N TRP A 101 2.81 4.34 4.60
CA TRP A 101 4.07 3.79 4.11
C TRP A 101 5.23 4.10 5.04
N GLY A 102 6.22 3.21 5.02
CA GLY A 102 7.57 3.52 5.51
C GLY A 102 8.41 4.18 4.42
N ARG A 103 9.55 4.78 4.76
CA ARG A 103 10.50 5.32 3.80
C ARG A 103 11.91 4.87 4.14
N TYR A 104 12.54 4.14 3.22
CA TYR A 104 13.94 3.76 3.37
C TYR A 104 14.83 5.00 3.49
N GLY A 105 15.72 5.04 4.49
CA GLY A 105 16.59 6.18 4.77
C GLY A 105 15.88 7.41 5.35
N GLY A 106 14.65 7.27 5.85
CA GLY A 106 13.91 8.37 6.45
C GLY A 106 12.73 7.91 7.32
N VAL A 107 11.75 8.79 7.49
CA VAL A 107 10.49 8.49 8.14
C VAL A 107 9.38 8.62 7.11
N GLY A 108 8.66 7.52 6.86
CA GLY A 108 7.48 7.50 6.03
C GLY A 108 6.31 8.24 6.67
N ARG A 109 5.11 8.11 6.10
CA ARG A 109 3.92 8.79 6.61
C ARG A 109 2.78 7.81 6.83
N LYS A 110 1.94 8.17 7.79
CA LYS A 110 0.74 7.44 8.14
C LYS A 110 -0.49 8.29 7.85
N ASN A 111 -1.54 7.66 7.33
CA ASN A 111 -2.81 8.30 7.00
C ASN A 111 -2.67 9.63 6.23
N THR A 112 -1.72 9.70 5.30
CA THR A 112 -1.39 10.94 4.57
C THR A 112 -1.67 10.74 3.09
N ALA A 113 -1.99 11.83 2.38
CA ALA A 113 -2.20 11.79 0.95
C ALA A 113 -0.97 11.20 0.20
N ILE A 114 -1.24 10.32 -0.75
CA ILE A 114 -0.22 9.59 -1.53
C ILE A 114 0.73 10.50 -2.32
N ASN A 115 0.35 11.76 -2.58
CA ASN A 115 1.21 12.76 -3.23
C ASN A 115 2.44 13.18 -2.38
N PHE A 116 2.48 12.83 -1.09
CA PHE A 116 3.69 12.97 -0.28
C PHE A 116 4.68 11.81 -0.48
N SER A 117 4.25 10.73 -1.13
CA SER A 117 5.08 9.57 -1.48
C SER A 117 5.69 9.73 -2.87
N TRP A 118 4.89 10.17 -3.84
CA TRP A 118 5.30 10.35 -5.24
C TRP A 118 5.00 11.75 -5.76
N SER A 119 5.80 12.20 -6.74
CA SER A 119 5.49 13.43 -7.47
C SER A 119 4.22 13.28 -8.32
N HIS A 120 3.61 14.39 -8.76
CA HIS A 120 2.40 14.33 -9.59
C HIS A 120 2.63 13.58 -10.91
N ALA A 121 3.83 13.69 -11.50
CA ALA A 121 4.18 12.95 -12.73
C ALA A 121 4.31 11.44 -12.47
N ASP A 122 4.86 11.06 -11.31
CA ASP A 122 4.99 9.66 -10.92
C ASP A 122 3.66 9.03 -10.56
N LEU A 123 2.75 9.78 -9.93
CA LEU A 123 1.41 9.33 -9.55
C LEU A 123 0.60 8.82 -10.75
N ALA A 124 0.78 9.40 -11.95
CA ALA A 124 0.15 8.90 -13.16
C ALA A 124 0.62 7.48 -13.55
N ASN A 125 1.84 7.11 -13.15
CA ASN A 125 2.46 5.81 -13.42
C ASN A 125 2.26 4.80 -12.29
N VAL A 126 1.80 5.24 -11.11
CA VAL A 126 1.54 4.35 -9.97
C VAL A 126 0.46 3.35 -10.33
N GLN A 127 0.74 2.07 -10.07
CA GLN A 127 -0.21 0.99 -10.25
C GLN A 127 -0.81 0.59 -8.90
N TYR A 128 -2.12 0.37 -8.88
CA TYR A 128 -2.86 -0.08 -7.72
C TYR A 128 -3.21 -1.57 -7.87
N TYR A 129 -3.11 -2.29 -6.76
CA TYR A 129 -3.36 -3.72 -6.67
C TYR A 129 -4.22 -3.98 -5.44
N ALA A 130 -5.20 -4.87 -5.55
CA ALA A 130 -6.07 -5.24 -4.45
C ALA A 130 -6.09 -6.75 -4.27
N ILE A 131 -6.06 -7.20 -3.01
CA ILE A 131 -6.27 -8.60 -2.65
C ILE A 131 -7.26 -8.67 -1.51
N LYS A 132 -8.07 -9.73 -1.52
CA LYS A 132 -8.94 -10.03 -0.40
C LYS A 132 -8.14 -10.88 0.61
N PRO A 133 -7.93 -10.38 1.84
CA PRO A 133 -7.43 -11.22 2.92
C PRO A 133 -8.46 -12.25 3.37
#